data_AF-A0A3A0A7R0-F1
#
_entry.id   AF-A0A3A0A7R0-F1
#
_cell.length_a   1.000
_cell.length_b   1.000
_cell.length_c   1.000
_cell.angle_alpha   90.00
_cell.angle_beta   90.00
_cell.angle_gamma   90.00
#
_symmetry.space_group_name_H-M   'P 1'
#
loop_
_entity.id
_entity.type
_entity.pdbx_description
1 polymer ?
#
loop_
_entity_poly.entity_id
_entity_poly.type
_entity_poly.pdbx_seq_one_letter_code
_entity_poly.pdbx_strand_id
1 'polypeptide(L)'
;MTIVNTWHKYLTDYNEGLGLVYERFVLNDFLDGLRQRYHLHSVLEAPLYGMAGVSGINDVVFAQKGIDVTLVDDNAERLRGVERIWHEDLRLPANLVYNPPNRWGELPFAGRSFDLTWCWAALWYI
;
A
#
# COMPACT_ATOMS: atom_id res chain seq x y z
N MET A 1 -18.82 16.58 11.57
CA MET A 1 -17.61 17.19 10.98
C MET A 1 -16.92 16.11 10.18
N THR A 2 -17.23 16.05 8.89
CA THR A 2 -16.87 14.95 8.00
C THR A 2 -15.39 15.09 7.62
N ILE A 3 -14.54 14.18 8.11
CA ILE A 3 -13.13 14.09 7.72
C ILE A 3 -13.12 13.51 6.31
N VAL A 4 -13.28 14.34 5.29
CA VAL A 4 -13.17 13.89 3.89
C VAL A 4 -12.19 14.82 3.19
N ASN A 5 -11.16 14.23 2.60
CA ASN A 5 -10.16 14.84 1.72
C ASN A 5 -8.98 15.59 2.38
N THR A 6 -8.27 14.92 3.29
CA THR A 6 -6.93 15.37 3.72
C THR A 6 -5.77 14.67 3.01
N TRP A 7 -6.04 13.75 2.06
CA TRP A 7 -4.99 12.92 1.46
C TRP A 7 -4.22 13.57 0.31
N HIS A 8 -4.81 14.52 -0.44
CA HIS A 8 -4.15 15.19 -1.56
C HIS A 8 -2.78 15.79 -1.21
N LYS A 9 -2.65 16.39 -0.02
CA LYS A 9 -1.39 17.01 0.42
C LYS A 9 -0.24 16.00 0.52
N TYR A 10 -0.52 14.75 0.85
CA TYR A 10 0.51 13.72 1.01
C TYR A 10 1.06 13.19 -0.31
N LEU A 11 0.45 13.58 -1.45
CA LEU A 11 0.98 13.27 -2.78
C LEU A 11 2.12 14.21 -3.19
N THR A 12 2.29 15.34 -2.49
CA THR A 12 3.29 16.36 -2.80
C THR A 12 4.14 16.78 -1.59
N ASP A 13 3.63 16.59 -0.37
CA ASP A 13 4.34 16.80 0.90
C ASP A 13 4.56 15.44 1.59
N TYR A 14 5.75 14.86 1.38
CA TYR A 14 6.15 13.53 1.89
C TYR A 14 6.44 13.50 3.40
N ASN A 15 5.85 14.41 4.17
CA ASN A 15 6.06 14.45 5.61
C ASN A 15 5.16 13.44 6.32
N GLU A 16 5.77 12.31 6.68
CA GLU A 16 5.15 11.25 7.50
C GLU A 16 4.84 11.72 8.94
N GLY A 17 5.45 12.81 9.42
CA GLY A 17 5.35 13.26 10.82
C GLY A 17 6.37 12.57 11.74
N LEU A 18 6.76 13.26 12.81
CA LEU A 18 7.90 12.90 13.68
C LEU A 18 7.78 11.54 14.40
N GLY A 19 6.61 10.91 14.43
CA GLY A 19 6.38 9.60 15.06
C GLY A 19 6.54 8.39 14.13
N LEU A 20 6.53 8.58 12.80
CA LEU A 20 6.43 7.47 11.84
C LEU A 20 7.77 6.81 11.49
N VAL A 21 8.92 7.44 11.79
CA VAL A 21 10.23 6.86 11.46
C VAL A 21 10.51 5.59 12.27
N TYR A 22 10.22 5.59 13.57
CA TYR A 22 10.38 4.39 14.40
C TYR A 22 9.42 3.28 13.97
N GLU A 23 8.15 3.64 13.73
CA GLU A 23 7.13 2.74 13.22
C GLU A 23 7.55 2.11 11.88
N ARG A 24 8.13 2.91 10.97
CA ARG A 24 8.67 2.44 9.69
C ARG A 24 9.76 1.39 9.88
N PHE A 25 10.72 1.62 10.78
CA PHE A 25 11.78 0.63 11.04
C PHE A 25 11.21 -0.67 11.59
N VAL A 26 10.36 -0.60 12.62
CA VAL A 26 9.75 -1.79 13.23
C VAL A 26 8.87 -2.55 12.23
N LEU A 27 8.06 -1.81 11.47
CA LEU A 27 7.18 -2.40 10.46
C LEU A 27 8.00 -3.05 9.33
N ASN A 28 9.04 -2.38 8.83
CA ASN A 28 9.89 -2.93 7.78
C ASN A 28 10.60 -4.21 8.25
N ASP A 29 11.13 -4.24 9.47
CA ASP A 29 11.76 -5.43 10.04
C ASP A 29 10.77 -6.58 10.19
N PHE A 30 9.54 -6.27 10.62
CA PHE A 30 8.47 -7.25 10.73
C PHE A 30 8.08 -7.83 9.37
N LEU A 31 7.85 -6.98 8.37
CA LEU A 31 7.47 -7.38 7.01
C LEU A 31 8.57 -8.19 6.31
N ASP A 32 9.84 -7.77 6.45
CA ASP A 32 10.97 -8.55 5.93
C ASP A 32 11.11 -9.89 6.67
N GLY A 33 10.85 -9.92 7.97
CA GLY A 33 10.79 -11.15 8.76
C GLY A 33 9.71 -12.12 8.25
N LEU A 34 8.51 -11.63 7.92
CA LEU A 34 7.45 -12.42 7.30
C LEU A 34 7.89 -12.96 5.92
N ARG A 35 8.47 -12.10 5.07
CA ARG A 35 9.00 -12.47 3.75
C ARG A 35 9.97 -13.65 3.85
N GLN A 36 10.92 -13.56 4.77
CA GLN A 36 11.93 -14.60 4.97
C GLN A 36 11.33 -15.88 5.54
N ARG A 37 10.46 -15.77 6.56
CA ARG A 37 9.88 -16.93 7.25
C ARG A 37 8.95 -17.76 6.36
N TYR A 38 8.17 -17.10 5.51
CA TYR A 38 7.17 -17.76 4.68
C TYR A 38 7.56 -17.83 3.20
N HIS A 39 8.77 -17.40 2.84
CA HIS A 39 9.27 -17.37 1.47
C HIS A 39 8.30 -16.68 0.51
N LEU A 40 7.82 -15.49 0.91
CA LEU A 40 6.84 -14.75 0.12
C LEU A 40 7.46 -14.34 -1.22
N HIS A 41 6.70 -14.49 -2.30
CA HIS A 41 7.04 -14.03 -3.65
C HIS A 41 6.06 -12.97 -4.16
N SER A 42 4.85 -12.93 -3.61
CA SER A 42 3.78 -12.03 -4.04
C SER A 42 3.00 -11.46 -2.85
N VAL A 43 2.68 -10.17 -2.90
CA VAL A 43 1.96 -9.45 -1.84
C VAL A 43 0.82 -8.62 -2.44
N LEU A 44 -0.31 -8.58 -1.74
CA LEU A 44 -1.45 -7.73 -2.01
C LEU A 44 -1.73 -6.79 -0.83
N GLU A 45 -1.66 -5.48 -1.05
CA GLU A 45 -2.20 -4.47 -0.13
C GLU A 45 -3.57 -3.98 -0.63
N ALA A 46 -4.63 -4.26 0.12
CA ALA A 46 -6.00 -3.95 -0.29
C ALA A 46 -6.92 -3.73 0.92
N PRO A 47 -7.46 -2.51 1.14
CA PRO A 47 -7.14 -1.25 0.45
C PRO A 47 -5.77 -0.69 0.82
N LEU A 48 -5.11 0.02 -0.10
CA LEU A 48 -3.80 0.67 0.11
C LEU A 48 -3.88 1.99 0.90
N TYR A 49 -5.07 2.59 1.02
CA TYR A 49 -5.26 3.85 1.75
C TYR A 49 -5.47 3.61 3.24
N GLY A 50 -4.42 3.89 4.01
CA GLY A 50 -4.38 3.72 5.46
C GLY A 50 -3.87 4.94 6.21
N MET A 51 -3.47 4.74 7.46
CA MET A 51 -3.01 5.82 8.35
C MET A 51 -1.55 6.28 8.13
N ALA A 52 -0.83 5.73 7.14
CA ALA A 52 0.61 5.93 6.97
C ALA A 52 1.04 7.29 6.37
N GLY A 53 0.11 8.24 6.18
CA GLY A 53 0.39 9.53 5.52
C GLY A 53 0.60 9.39 4.02
N VAL A 54 1.52 8.53 3.57
CA VAL A 54 1.77 8.21 2.16
C VAL A 54 1.11 6.89 1.80
N SER A 55 0.26 6.88 0.78
CA SER A 55 -0.50 5.68 0.38
C SER A 55 0.40 4.66 -0.34
N GLY A 56 0.29 3.38 0.01
CA GLY A 56 1.10 2.30 -0.56
C GLY A 56 2.58 2.29 -0.13
N ILE A 57 3.03 3.18 0.76
CA ILE A 57 4.46 3.30 1.10
C ILE A 57 4.98 2.08 1.88
N ASN A 58 4.10 1.34 2.57
CA ASN A 58 4.54 0.27 3.46
C ASN A 58 5.08 -0.94 2.69
N ASP A 59 4.65 -1.16 1.44
CA ASP A 59 5.12 -2.25 0.60
C ASP A 59 6.46 -1.98 -0.11
N VAL A 60 7.05 -0.78 0.07
CA VAL A 60 8.37 -0.46 -0.51
C VAL A 60 9.44 -1.46 -0.06
N VAL A 61 9.37 -1.94 1.19
CA VAL A 61 10.30 -2.96 1.69
C VAL A 61 10.19 -4.27 0.90
N PHE A 62 8.99 -4.66 0.47
CA PHE A 62 8.79 -5.85 -0.36
C PHE A 62 9.36 -5.65 -1.76
N ALA A 63 9.03 -4.52 -2.41
CA ALA A 63 9.52 -4.21 -3.75
C ALA A 63 11.05 -4.13 -3.82
N GLN A 64 11.70 -3.52 -2.81
CA GLN A 64 13.17 -3.48 -2.69
C GLN A 64 13.81 -4.87 -2.55
N LYS A 65 13.05 -5.87 -2.08
CA LYS A 65 13.49 -7.27 -1.96
C LYS A 65 13.09 -8.13 -3.16
N GLY A 66 12.55 -7.51 -4.22
CA GLY A 66 12.15 -8.20 -5.45
C GLY A 66 10.86 -9.01 -5.34
N ILE A 67 9.99 -8.65 -4.38
CA ILE A 67 8.67 -9.27 -4.24
C ILE A 67 7.68 -8.57 -5.17
N ASP A 68 6.78 -9.35 -5.77
CA ASP A 68 5.73 -8.83 -6.64
C ASP A 68 4.64 -8.14 -5.81
N VAL A 69 4.70 -6.81 -5.76
CA VAL A 69 3.76 -5.97 -5.00
C VAL A 69 2.54 -5.61 -5.85
N THR A 70 1.36 -5.84 -5.31
CA THR A 70 0.08 -5.39 -5.88
C THR A 70 -0.65 -4.49 -4.88
N LEU A 71 -1.04 -3.30 -5.32
CA LEU A 71 -1.70 -2.29 -4.50
C LEU A 71 -3.10 -2.01 -5.07
N VAL A 72 -4.14 -2.09 -4.22
CA VAL A 72 -5.53 -1.91 -4.62
C VAL A 72 -6.16 -0.71 -3.94
N ASP A 73 -6.90 0.07 -4.72
CA ASP A 73 -7.66 1.21 -4.22
C ASP A 73 -8.92 1.46 -5.04
N ASP A 74 -9.88 2.17 -4.46
CA ASP A 74 -11.14 2.56 -5.08
C ASP A 74 -11.21 4.04 -5.52
N ASN A 75 -10.12 4.77 -5.30
CA ASN A 75 -9.94 6.14 -5.73
C ASN A 75 -8.90 6.19 -6.86
N ALA A 76 -9.37 6.42 -8.07
CA ALA A 76 -8.53 6.48 -9.26
C ALA A 76 -7.52 7.64 -9.24
N GLU A 77 -7.81 8.75 -8.57
CA GLU A 77 -6.88 9.87 -8.44
C GLU A 77 -5.72 9.53 -7.50
N ARG A 78 -6.02 8.88 -6.37
CA ARG A 78 -5.01 8.38 -5.44
C ARG A 78 -4.11 7.34 -6.11
N LEU A 79 -4.67 6.39 -6.87
CA LEU A 79 -3.87 5.42 -7.62
C LEU A 79 -2.91 6.07 -8.59
N ARG A 80 -3.35 7.06 -9.38
CA ARG A 80 -2.45 7.79 -10.28
C ARG A 80 -1.32 8.51 -9.52
N GLY A 81 -1.63 9.07 -8.36
CA GLY A 81 -0.63 9.69 -7.48
C GLY A 81 0.40 8.68 -6.99
N VAL A 82 -0.06 7.52 -6.51
CA VAL A 82 0.81 6.41 -6.06
C VAL A 82 1.64 5.86 -7.22
N GLU A 83 1.05 5.65 -8.40
CA GLU A 83 1.75 5.18 -9.61
C GLU A 83 2.89 6.12 -9.97
N ARG A 84 2.64 7.43 -10.00
CA ARG A 84 3.68 8.45 -10.23
C ARG A 84 4.81 8.33 -9.22
N ILE A 85 4.49 8.28 -7.93
CA ILE A 85 5.49 8.19 -6.85
C ILE A 85 6.34 6.92 -7.00
N TRP A 86 5.71 5.77 -7.21
CA TRP A 86 6.38 4.48 -7.35
C TRP A 86 7.29 4.43 -8.59
N HIS A 87 6.80 4.94 -9.72
CA HIS A 87 7.52 4.91 -10.98
C HIS A 87 8.63 5.98 -11.06
N GLU A 88 8.30 7.23 -10.75
CA GLU A 88 9.20 8.38 -10.98
C GLU A 88 10.14 8.62 -9.80
N ASP A 89 9.61 8.62 -8.57
CA ASP A 89 10.36 9.01 -7.38
C ASP A 89 11.12 7.82 -6.78
N LEU A 90 10.43 6.69 -6.59
CA LEU A 90 11.01 5.48 -5.97
C LEU A 90 11.74 4.58 -6.99
N ARG A 91 11.30 4.61 -8.26
CA ARG A 91 11.79 3.72 -9.33
C ARG A 91 11.69 2.24 -8.95
N LEU A 92 10.59 1.87 -8.32
CA LEU A 92 10.28 0.51 -7.90
C LEU A 92 9.03 -0.01 -8.65
N PRO A 93 8.97 -1.30 -8.99
CA PRO A 93 7.80 -1.87 -9.63
C PRO A 93 6.66 -2.07 -8.61
N ALA A 94 5.44 -1.74 -9.01
CA ALA A 94 4.21 -2.15 -8.35
C ALA A 94 3.09 -2.34 -9.38
N ASN A 95 2.20 -3.28 -9.11
CA ASN A 95 0.98 -3.48 -9.86
C ASN A 95 -0.15 -2.69 -9.19
N LEU A 96 -0.60 -1.60 -9.80
CA LEU A 96 -1.68 -0.79 -9.27
C LEU A 96 -3.02 -1.22 -9.88
N VAL A 97 -4.01 -1.51 -9.03
CA VAL A 97 -5.31 -2.03 -9.45
C VAL A 97 -6.43 -1.17 -8.89
N TYR A 98 -7.26 -0.66 -9.80
CA TYR A 98 -8.51 0.01 -9.41
C TYR A 98 -9.59 -1.03 -9.10
N ASN A 99 -10.14 -0.96 -7.89
CA ASN A 99 -11.30 -1.75 -7.48
C ASN A 99 -12.49 -0.81 -7.20
N PRO A 100 -13.61 -0.89 -7.92
CA PRO A 100 -14.76 -0.02 -7.67
C PRO A 100 -15.27 -0.13 -6.20
N PRO A 101 -15.74 0.97 -5.57
CA PRO A 101 -16.20 0.94 -4.17
C PRO A 101 -17.29 -0.12 -3.88
N ASN A 102 -18.14 -0.43 -4.86
CA ASN A 102 -19.19 -1.45 -4.74
C ASN A 102 -18.69 -2.89 -4.95
N ARG A 103 -17.38 -3.12 -5.06
CA ARG A 103 -16.76 -4.43 -5.34
C ARG A 103 -15.78 -4.87 -4.24
N TRP A 104 -15.71 -4.20 -3.08
CA TRP A 104 -14.86 -4.65 -1.97
C TRP A 104 -15.20 -6.05 -1.43
N GLY A 105 -16.42 -6.55 -1.67
CA GLY A 105 -16.80 -7.93 -1.33
C GLY A 105 -16.16 -9.00 -2.22
N GLU A 106 -15.56 -8.63 -3.35
CA GLU A 106 -14.92 -9.54 -4.30
C GLU A 106 -13.83 -8.82 -5.09
N LEU A 107 -12.57 -9.01 -4.69
CA LEU A 107 -11.43 -8.46 -5.42
C LEU A 107 -11.25 -9.14 -6.79
N PRO A 108 -10.69 -8.45 -7.80
CA PRO A 108 -10.58 -8.94 -9.17
C PRO A 108 -9.42 -9.95 -9.36
N PHE A 109 -9.21 -10.84 -8.40
CA PHE A 109 -8.15 -11.84 -8.42
C PHE A 109 -8.73 -13.23 -8.18
N ALA A 110 -8.06 -14.24 -8.72
CA ALA A 110 -8.39 -15.61 -8.37
C ALA A 110 -8.07 -15.89 -6.89
N GLY A 111 -8.75 -16.88 -6.31
CA GLY A 111 -8.40 -17.35 -4.97
C GLY A 111 -6.97 -17.88 -4.96
N ARG A 112 -6.25 -17.63 -3.85
CA ARG A 112 -4.86 -18.11 -3.63
C ARG A 112 -3.84 -17.55 -4.65
N SER A 113 -4.07 -16.35 -5.16
CA SER A 113 -3.14 -15.67 -6.08
C SER A 113 -1.96 -14.96 -5.40
N PHE A 114 -1.99 -14.76 -4.08
CA PHE A 114 -0.96 -14.04 -3.33
C PHE A 114 -0.51 -14.84 -2.10
N ASP A 115 0.77 -14.72 -1.76
CA ASP A 115 1.35 -15.36 -0.57
C ASP A 115 0.99 -14.61 0.71
N LEU A 116 0.85 -13.28 0.62
CA LEU A 116 0.41 -12.42 1.72
C LEU A 116 -0.59 -11.39 1.21
N THR A 117 -1.71 -11.26 1.92
CA THR A 117 -2.72 -10.22 1.70
C THR A 117 -2.87 -9.40 2.98
N TRP A 118 -2.82 -8.07 2.90
CA TRP A 118 -2.84 -7.23 4.09
C TRP A 118 -3.35 -5.82 3.81
N CYS A 119 -3.53 -5.02 4.86
CA CYS A 119 -3.76 -3.58 4.76
C CYS A 119 -3.32 -2.88 6.06
N TRP A 120 -2.91 -1.62 5.97
CA TRP A 120 -2.53 -0.83 7.16
C TRP A 120 -3.66 0.05 7.67
N ALA A 121 -4.50 -0.50 8.56
CA ALA A 121 -5.65 0.19 9.14
C ALA A 121 -6.58 0.83 8.09
N ALA A 122 -6.72 0.19 6.93
CA ALA A 122 -7.46 0.72 5.79
C ALA A 122 -8.96 0.38 5.80
N LEU A 123 -9.37 -0.66 6.53
CA LEU A 123 -10.76 -1.15 6.53
C LEU A 123 -11.79 -0.15 7.10
N TRP A 124 -11.34 0.91 7.76
CA TRP A 124 -12.21 1.98 8.25
C TRP A 124 -12.72 2.91 7.13
N TYR A 125 -12.08 2.85 5.95
CA TYR A 125 -12.34 3.74 4.83
C TYR A 125 -13.17 3.10 3.71
N ILE A 126 -13.60 1.85 3.87
CA ILE A 126 -14.44 1.10 2.93
C ILE A 126 -15.86 0.91 3.44
#